data_AF-A0A416GC43-F1
#
_entry.id   AF-A0A416GC43-F1
#
_cell.length_a   1.000
_cell.length_b   1.000
_cell.length_c   1.000
_cell.angle_alpha   90.00
_cell.angle_beta   90.00
_cell.angle_gamma   90.00
#
_symmetry.space_group_name_H-M   'P 1'
#
loop_
_entity.id
_entity.type
_entity.pdbx_description
1 polymer ?
#
loop_
_entity_poly.entity_id
_entity_poly.type
_entity_poly.pdbx_seq_one_letter_code
_entity_poly.pdbx_strand_id
1 'polypeptide(L)'
;CQTYIYSMPLWAQNYKANETSPALGEWGKGGIYGKAEVIPYYFDHVALGCIGTSFNGTGGYIPADVEAGKTYEATITTTNSAIKYNDANSCKVVVMMIDGNSGKYINAAQARLSITSGIEDAQDAQKIQISCQDNEICIAGAADAKVELIGMNGAVLNSAVCSERTRLTVPGYKGIVLVKVTQGSQTTVQKVLMK
;
A
#
# COMPACT_ATOMS: atom_id res chain seq x y z
N CYS A 1 -2.89 17.69 -6.87
CA CYS A 1 -1.60 16.94 -6.86
C CYS A 1 -1.58 16.08 -5.60
N GLN A 2 -1.38 14.76 -5.71
CA GLN A 2 -1.35 13.81 -4.60
C GLN A 2 0.07 13.43 -4.20
N THR A 3 0.46 13.69 -2.96
CA THR A 3 1.80 13.38 -2.43
C THR A 3 1.75 12.19 -1.48
N TYR A 4 2.56 11.17 -1.77
CA TYR A 4 2.77 10.01 -0.88
C TYR A 4 4.06 10.17 -0.11
N ILE A 5 4.06 9.78 1.17
CA ILE A 5 5.04 10.14 2.21
C ILE A 5 5.51 8.85 2.92
N TYR A 6 6.82 8.65 3.12
CA TYR A 6 7.40 7.50 3.83
C TYR A 6 8.67 7.87 4.62
N SER A 7 9.06 7.06 5.62
CA SER A 7 10.31 7.17 6.38
C SER A 7 11.23 5.93 6.31
N MET A 8 12.34 6.00 5.57
CA MET A 8 13.42 4.98 5.57
C MET A 8 14.59 5.41 6.47
N PRO A 9 15.23 4.49 7.22
CA PRO A 9 16.52 4.77 7.85
C PRO A 9 17.61 4.84 6.78
N LEU A 10 18.16 6.04 6.61
CA LEU A 10 19.31 6.35 5.77
C LEU A 10 20.39 7.03 6.62
N TRP A 11 21.46 7.47 5.97
CA TRP A 11 22.51 8.28 6.56
C TRP A 11 22.43 9.70 5.97
N ALA A 12 22.66 10.72 6.79
CA ALA A 12 22.70 12.12 6.36
C ALA A 12 24.04 12.75 6.75
N GLN A 13 24.67 13.46 5.81
CA GLN A 13 25.86 14.27 6.10
C GLN A 13 25.46 15.58 6.76
N ASN A 14 26.10 15.90 7.89
CA ASN A 14 25.95 17.19 8.56
C ASN A 14 27.26 17.97 8.50
N TYR A 15 27.39 18.85 7.51
CA TYR A 15 28.55 19.72 7.34
C TYR A 15 28.67 20.81 8.43
N LYS A 16 27.67 20.92 9.30
CA LYS A 16 27.58 21.91 10.38
C LYS A 16 27.82 21.31 11.77
N ALA A 17 28.21 20.03 11.83
CA ALA A 17 28.45 19.30 13.07
C ALA A 17 29.47 19.93 14.02
N ASN A 18 30.42 20.72 13.50
CA ASN A 18 31.45 21.38 14.30
C ASN A 18 31.14 22.87 14.58
N GLU A 19 30.04 23.41 14.06
CA GLU A 19 29.68 24.81 14.26
C GLU A 19 29.00 25.04 15.62
N THR A 20 29.46 26.07 16.33
CA THR A 20 28.87 26.51 17.60
C THR A 20 27.94 27.69 17.31
N SER A 21 26.70 27.39 16.93
CA SER A 21 25.65 28.40 16.76
C SER A 21 24.39 27.96 17.50
N PRO A 22 23.82 28.79 18.39
CA PRO A 22 22.57 28.47 19.08
C PRO A 22 21.41 28.15 18.13
N ALA A 23 21.40 28.75 16.93
CA ALA A 23 20.37 28.51 15.93
C ALA A 23 20.40 27.09 15.34
N LEU A 24 21.54 26.38 15.45
CA LEU A 24 21.65 24.99 14.99
C LEU A 24 21.05 24.01 15.99
N GLY A 25 20.83 24.40 17.25
CA GLY A 25 20.25 23.55 18.28
C GLY A 25 20.93 22.17 18.35
N GLU A 26 20.13 21.12 18.19
CA GLU A 26 20.58 19.72 18.22
C GLU A 26 21.53 19.33 17.08
N TRP A 27 21.64 20.14 16.02
CA TRP A 27 22.47 19.89 14.84
C TRP A 27 23.86 20.55 14.91
N GLY A 28 24.08 21.45 15.86
CA GLY A 28 25.37 22.10 16.09
C GLY A 28 26.30 21.28 16.97
N LYS A 29 27.52 21.77 17.16
CA LYS A 29 28.57 21.12 17.98
C LYS A 29 28.07 20.83 19.40
N GLY A 30 28.06 19.54 19.76
CA GLY A 30 27.60 19.06 21.06
C GLY A 30 26.12 18.68 21.12
N GLY A 31 25.34 18.92 20.06
CA GLY A 31 23.97 18.44 19.92
C GLY A 31 23.88 16.96 19.51
N ILE A 32 22.72 16.34 19.69
CA ILE A 32 22.51 14.90 19.43
C ILE A 32 22.73 14.52 17.95
N TYR A 33 22.54 15.47 17.04
CA TYR A 33 22.79 15.35 15.60
C TYR A 33 24.05 16.10 15.14
N GLY A 34 24.83 16.66 16.08
CA GLY A 34 26.12 17.34 15.86
C GLY A 34 27.27 16.39 15.54
N LYS A 35 27.03 15.42 14.65
CA LYS A 35 28.00 14.42 14.17
C LYS A 35 28.15 14.58 12.67
N ALA A 36 29.35 14.33 12.13
CA ALA A 36 29.59 14.45 10.68
C ALA A 36 28.63 13.57 9.85
N GLU A 37 28.21 12.45 10.43
CA GLU A 37 27.25 11.51 9.88
C GLU A 37 26.17 11.17 10.92
N VAL A 38 24.89 11.27 10.51
CA VAL A 38 23.73 10.97 11.35
C VAL A 38 23.08 9.68 10.88
N ILE A 39 23.09 8.65 11.73
CA ILE A 39 22.52 7.31 11.48
C ILE A 39 21.85 6.77 12.75
N PRO A 40 20.62 6.20 12.66
CA PRO A 40 19.73 6.24 11.51
C PRO A 40 19.09 7.63 11.36
N TYR A 41 18.96 8.10 10.12
CA TYR A 41 18.17 9.29 9.79
C TYR A 41 16.91 8.87 9.04
N TYR A 42 15.76 9.32 9.51
CA TYR A 42 14.47 9.04 8.90
C TYR A 42 13.97 10.30 8.21
N PHE A 43 13.76 10.23 6.90
CA PHE A 43 13.02 11.28 6.23
C PHE A 43 11.54 11.18 6.61
N ASP A 44 10.89 12.28 6.91
CA ASP A 44 9.45 12.32 7.04
C ASP A 44 8.88 13.16 5.90
N HIS A 45 7.69 12.81 5.44
CA HIS A 45 6.94 13.60 4.45
C HIS A 45 7.61 13.74 3.07
N VAL A 46 8.29 12.68 2.59
CA VAL A 46 8.94 12.63 1.26
C VAL A 46 7.95 12.37 0.13
N ALA A 47 7.84 13.27 -0.85
CA ALA A 47 7.03 13.05 -2.05
C ALA A 47 7.60 11.94 -2.96
N LEU A 48 6.92 10.79 -3.04
CA LEU A 48 7.35 9.66 -3.87
C LEU A 48 6.88 9.72 -5.33
N GLY A 49 5.89 10.56 -5.62
CA GLY A 49 5.35 10.74 -6.96
C GLY A 49 4.13 11.64 -6.97
N CYS A 50 3.68 11.97 -8.18
CA CYS A 50 2.42 12.68 -8.40
C CYS A 50 1.55 11.90 -9.39
N ILE A 51 0.23 12.02 -9.23
CA ILE A 51 -0.74 11.49 -10.19
C ILE A 51 -1.06 12.61 -11.18
N GLY A 52 -0.96 12.28 -12.47
CA GLY A 52 -1.13 13.22 -13.58
C GLY A 52 0.16 13.39 -14.39
N THR A 53 0.11 14.27 -15.39
CA THR A 53 1.25 14.58 -16.27
C THR A 53 2.04 15.82 -15.81
N SER A 54 1.59 16.53 -14.77
CA SER A 54 2.24 17.74 -14.28
C SER A 54 2.10 17.92 -12.76
N PHE A 55 3.05 18.64 -12.17
CA PHE A 55 3.00 19.05 -10.76
C PHE A 55 1.97 20.14 -10.48
N ASN A 56 1.50 20.84 -11.52
CA ASN A 56 0.44 21.85 -11.42
C ASN A 56 -0.96 21.21 -11.25
N GLY A 57 -1.03 19.89 -11.26
CA GLY A 57 -2.26 19.13 -11.09
C GLY A 57 -2.81 18.62 -12.42
N THR A 58 -4.02 18.08 -12.35
CA THR A 58 -4.77 17.54 -13.47
C THR A 58 -6.15 18.16 -13.44
N GLY A 59 -6.53 18.83 -14.52
CA GLY A 59 -7.85 19.43 -14.67
C GLY A 59 -8.94 18.37 -14.87
N GLY A 60 -10.20 18.78 -14.69
CA GLY A 60 -11.37 17.94 -14.99
C GLY A 60 -11.99 17.22 -13.79
N TYR A 61 -11.38 17.28 -12.60
CA TYR A 61 -11.96 16.70 -11.38
C TYR A 61 -12.95 17.61 -10.65
N ILE A 62 -12.79 18.93 -10.81
CA ILE A 62 -13.72 19.93 -10.28
C ILE A 62 -14.29 20.67 -11.49
N PRO A 63 -15.62 20.79 -11.62
CA PRO A 63 -16.24 21.54 -12.71
C PRO A 63 -15.89 23.02 -12.63
N ALA A 64 -15.94 23.72 -13.77
CA ALA A 64 -15.66 25.16 -13.83
C ALA A 64 -16.67 25.97 -13.00
N ASP A 65 -17.92 25.50 -12.94
CA ASP A 65 -18.99 26.08 -12.16
C ASP A 65 -19.30 25.20 -10.95
N VAL A 66 -19.12 25.76 -9.75
CA VAL A 66 -19.39 25.10 -8.47
C VAL A 66 -20.54 25.79 -7.75
N GLU A 67 -21.50 25.01 -7.27
CA GLU A 67 -22.63 25.49 -6.47
C GLU A 67 -22.29 25.41 -4.98
N ALA A 68 -22.64 26.46 -4.23
CA ALA A 68 -22.43 26.49 -2.80
C ALA A 68 -23.23 25.37 -2.10
N GLY A 69 -22.57 24.63 -1.20
CA GLY A 69 -23.18 23.53 -0.44
C GLY A 69 -23.33 22.22 -1.19
N LYS A 70 -22.98 22.17 -2.49
CA LYS A 70 -22.98 20.94 -3.28
C LYS A 70 -21.66 20.20 -3.12
N THR A 71 -21.74 18.91 -2.87
CA THR A 71 -20.57 18.02 -2.84
C THR A 71 -20.26 17.55 -4.25
N TYR A 72 -19.00 17.68 -4.66
CA TYR A 72 -18.48 17.17 -5.92
C TYR A 72 -17.51 16.05 -5.62
N GLU A 73 -17.81 14.85 -6.11
CA GLU A 73 -16.99 13.67 -5.92
C GLU A 73 -16.17 13.39 -7.19
N ALA A 74 -14.90 13.01 -6.98
CA ALA A 74 -14.01 12.60 -8.05
C ALA A 74 -13.25 11.36 -7.62
N THR A 75 -13.15 10.37 -8.52
CA THR A 75 -12.31 9.19 -8.33
C THR A 75 -11.03 9.35 -9.13
N ILE A 76 -9.89 9.18 -8.45
CA ILE A 76 -8.57 9.23 -9.07
C ILE A 76 -7.98 7.82 -9.00
N THR A 77 -7.70 7.24 -10.16
CA THR A 77 -7.06 5.92 -10.28
C THR A 77 -5.69 6.10 -10.90
N THR A 78 -4.67 5.40 -10.37
CA THR A 78 -3.33 5.39 -10.95
C THR A 78 -2.73 4.00 -10.93
N THR A 79 -2.00 3.65 -11.98
CA THR A 79 -1.14 2.47 -12.06
C THR A 79 0.33 2.86 -12.10
N ASN A 80 0.67 4.07 -11.64
CA ASN A 80 2.01 4.64 -11.76
C ASN A 80 3.04 3.76 -11.03
N SER A 81 3.71 2.91 -11.82
CA SER A 81 4.68 1.94 -11.35
C SER A 81 6.00 2.56 -10.88
N ALA A 82 6.20 3.87 -11.14
CA ALA A 82 7.34 4.62 -10.63
C ALA A 82 7.20 4.98 -9.14
N ILE A 83 5.98 4.96 -8.59
CA ILE A 83 5.78 5.15 -7.16
C ILE A 83 6.22 3.85 -6.46
N LYS A 84 7.35 3.91 -5.75
CA LYS A 84 7.89 2.79 -4.97
C LYS A 84 7.81 3.11 -3.49
N TYR A 85 7.27 2.19 -2.71
CA TYR A 85 7.23 2.24 -1.25
C TYR A 85 7.45 0.83 -0.69
N ASN A 86 8.05 0.76 0.50
CA ASN A 86 8.34 -0.52 1.14
C ASN A 86 7.18 -1.01 2.03
N ASP A 87 6.38 -0.09 2.57
CA ASP A 87 5.19 -0.39 3.36
C ASP A 87 4.12 0.68 3.11
N ALA A 88 2.94 0.25 2.68
CA ALA A 88 1.82 1.15 2.37
C ALA A 88 1.20 1.78 3.62
N ASN A 89 1.28 1.12 4.79
CA ASN A 89 0.71 1.66 6.03
C ASN A 89 1.44 2.92 6.51
N SER A 90 2.71 3.00 6.13
CA SER A 90 3.55 4.17 6.34
C SER A 90 3.31 5.26 5.28
N CYS A 91 2.44 5.01 4.30
CA CYS A 91 2.09 5.96 3.25
C CYS A 91 0.77 6.69 3.52
N LYS A 92 0.71 7.93 3.05
CA LYS A 92 -0.51 8.74 2.96
C LYS A 92 -0.68 9.25 1.55
N VAL A 93 -1.85 9.77 1.26
CA VAL A 93 -2.21 10.39 -0.01
C VAL A 93 -2.67 11.80 0.30
N VAL A 94 -2.05 12.82 -0.31
CA VAL A 94 -2.36 14.23 -0.01
C VAL A 94 -2.98 14.93 -1.21
N VAL A 95 -4.30 15.06 -1.31
CA VAL A 95 -4.92 15.82 -2.41
C VAL A 95 -4.76 17.31 -2.17
N MET A 96 -4.15 18.02 -3.12
CA MET A 96 -4.07 19.48 -3.13
C MET A 96 -4.99 20.09 -4.21
N MET A 97 -5.73 21.13 -3.82
CA MET A 97 -6.42 22.07 -4.69
C MET A 97 -5.53 23.28 -4.94
N ILE A 98 -5.29 23.57 -6.22
CA ILE A 98 -4.41 24.64 -6.68
C ILE A 98 -5.23 25.50 -7.64
N ASP A 99 -5.09 26.82 -7.54
CA ASP A 99 -5.63 27.75 -8.52
C ASP A 99 -4.90 27.56 -9.86
N GLY A 100 -5.63 27.12 -10.89
CA GLY A 100 -5.08 26.87 -12.21
C GLY A 100 -4.49 28.11 -12.90
N ASN A 101 -4.91 29.32 -12.52
CA ASN A 101 -4.40 30.56 -13.12
C ASN A 101 -3.13 31.06 -12.44
N SER A 102 -3.10 31.06 -11.11
CA SER A 102 -1.98 31.64 -10.33
C SER A 102 -0.98 30.62 -9.80
N GLY A 103 -1.31 29.33 -9.83
CA GLY A 103 -0.52 28.27 -9.20
C GLY A 103 -0.55 28.32 -7.67
N LYS A 104 -1.36 29.20 -7.07
CA LYS A 104 -1.46 29.31 -5.62
C LYS A 104 -2.20 28.12 -5.02
N TYR A 105 -1.69 27.66 -3.89
CA TYR A 105 -2.36 26.69 -3.04
C TYR A 105 -3.68 27.27 -2.51
N ILE A 106 -4.77 26.49 -2.62
CA ILE A 106 -6.08 26.82 -2.07
C ILE A 106 -6.36 25.97 -0.83
N ASN A 107 -6.24 24.65 -0.96
CA ASN A 107 -6.54 23.71 0.12
C ASN A 107 -5.83 22.36 -0.08
N ALA A 108 -5.70 21.57 0.99
CA ALA A 108 -5.27 20.19 0.94
C ALA A 108 -6.03 19.31 1.94
N ALA A 109 -6.23 18.06 1.54
CA ALA A 109 -6.69 16.99 2.42
C ALA A 109 -5.71 15.83 2.35
N GLN A 110 -5.57 15.07 3.43
CA GLN A 110 -4.75 13.87 3.46
C GLN A 110 -5.53 12.68 4.00
N ALA A 111 -5.23 11.49 3.48
CA ALA A 111 -5.73 10.22 3.98
C ALA A 111 -4.59 9.20 4.06
N ARG A 112 -4.66 8.23 4.98
CA ARG A 112 -3.70 7.12 5.00
C ARG A 112 -3.99 6.17 3.85
N LEU A 113 -2.94 5.64 3.23
CA LEU A 113 -3.09 4.58 2.25
C LEU A 113 -3.47 3.30 3.02
N SER A 114 -4.64 2.75 2.72
CA SER A 114 -5.11 1.49 3.31
C SER A 114 -5.01 0.41 2.24
N ILE A 115 -4.39 -0.72 2.56
CA ILE A 115 -4.45 -1.90 1.71
C ILE A 115 -5.65 -2.73 2.18
N THR A 116 -6.72 -2.75 1.40
CA THR A 116 -7.74 -3.79 1.58
C THR A 116 -7.21 -5.07 0.94
N SER A 117 -7.21 -6.15 1.75
CA SER A 117 -6.84 -7.50 1.34
C SER A 117 -7.98 -8.48 1.66
N GLY A 118 -9.21 -7.97 1.59
CA GLY A 118 -10.41 -8.76 1.80
C GLY A 118 -10.80 -9.57 0.57
N ILE A 119 -11.82 -10.40 0.74
CA ILE A 119 -12.33 -11.31 -0.30
C ILE A 119 -13.02 -10.50 -1.42
N GLU A 120 -13.55 -9.34 -1.07
CA GLU A 120 -14.19 -8.37 -1.95
C GLU A 120 -13.26 -7.80 -3.05
N ASP A 121 -11.94 -7.84 -2.82
CA ASP A 121 -10.92 -7.39 -3.78
C ASP A 121 -10.32 -8.54 -4.61
N ALA A 122 -10.94 -9.73 -4.58
CA ALA A 122 -10.48 -10.88 -5.37
C ALA A 122 -10.52 -10.54 -6.87
N GLN A 123 -9.35 -10.58 -7.51
CA GLN A 123 -9.23 -10.43 -8.96
C GLN A 123 -9.24 -11.79 -9.63
N ASP A 124 -9.80 -11.85 -10.85
CA ASP A 124 -9.84 -13.05 -11.67
C ASP A 124 -8.43 -13.31 -12.25
N ALA A 125 -7.54 -13.86 -11.42
CA ALA A 125 -6.16 -14.14 -11.82
C ALA A 125 -6.12 -15.43 -12.65
N GLN A 126 -5.83 -15.33 -13.95
CA GLN A 126 -5.48 -16.50 -14.74
C GLN A 126 -4.16 -17.13 -14.25
N LYS A 127 -4.18 -18.47 -14.15
CA LYS A 127 -3.14 -19.49 -13.90
C LYS A 127 -2.94 -20.07 -12.49
N ILE A 128 -3.64 -19.61 -11.45
CA ILE A 128 -3.67 -20.37 -10.18
C ILE A 128 -4.70 -21.49 -10.31
N GLN A 129 -4.25 -22.74 -10.28
CA GLN A 129 -5.13 -23.90 -10.37
C GLN A 129 -5.48 -24.39 -8.97
N ILE A 130 -6.74 -24.23 -8.57
CA ILE A 130 -7.26 -24.76 -7.31
C ILE A 130 -8.26 -25.87 -7.64
N SER A 131 -8.05 -27.04 -7.06
CA SER A 131 -8.93 -28.20 -7.23
C SER A 131 -9.07 -28.97 -5.92
N CYS A 132 -10.13 -29.76 -5.79
CA CYS A 132 -10.32 -30.68 -4.67
C CYS A 132 -10.31 -32.11 -5.20
N GLN A 133 -9.41 -32.94 -4.67
CA GLN A 133 -9.33 -34.38 -4.96
C GLN A 133 -9.28 -35.11 -3.63
N ASP A 134 -10.15 -36.09 -3.41
CA ASP A 134 -10.13 -36.97 -2.21
C ASP A 134 -9.98 -36.22 -0.86
N ASN A 135 -10.73 -35.14 -0.66
CA ASN A 135 -10.68 -34.25 0.52
C ASN A 135 -9.36 -33.53 0.76
N GLU A 136 -8.60 -33.35 -0.31
CA GLU A 136 -7.39 -32.56 -0.36
C GLU A 136 -7.56 -31.43 -1.37
N ILE A 137 -7.29 -30.21 -0.93
CA ILE A 137 -7.26 -29.03 -1.77
C ILE A 137 -5.86 -28.92 -2.38
N CYS A 138 -5.78 -29.05 -3.70
CA CYS A 138 -4.57 -28.91 -4.49
C CYS A 138 -4.49 -27.50 -5.08
N ILE A 139 -3.38 -26.81 -4.82
CA ILE A 139 -3.05 -25.49 -5.39
C ILE A 139 -1.79 -25.63 -6.23
N ALA A 140 -1.81 -25.17 -7.49
CA ALA A 140 -0.66 -25.16 -8.39
C ALA A 140 -0.54 -23.82 -9.13
N GLY A 141 0.67 -23.49 -9.57
CA GLY A 141 0.95 -22.25 -10.30
C GLY A 141 1.04 -21.00 -9.41
N ALA A 142 1.25 -21.19 -8.10
CA ALA A 142 1.24 -20.12 -7.10
C ALA A 142 2.48 -20.18 -6.19
N ALA A 143 3.69 -20.36 -6.75
CA ALA A 143 4.92 -20.44 -5.96
C ALA A 143 5.10 -19.20 -5.06
N ASP A 144 5.51 -19.45 -3.81
CA ASP A 144 5.69 -18.48 -2.72
C ASP A 144 4.41 -17.74 -2.26
N ALA A 145 3.23 -18.13 -2.76
CA ALA A 145 1.97 -17.53 -2.34
C ALA A 145 1.54 -18.05 -0.96
N LYS A 146 0.96 -17.19 -0.11
CA LYS A 146 0.30 -17.62 1.12
C LYS A 146 -1.09 -18.17 0.79
N VAL A 147 -1.43 -19.34 1.31
CA VAL A 147 -2.76 -19.96 1.16
C VAL A 147 -3.44 -20.12 2.52
N GLU A 148 -4.72 -19.76 2.57
CA GLU A 148 -5.60 -19.94 3.73
C GLU A 148 -6.87 -20.67 3.30
N LEU A 149 -7.20 -21.76 4.00
CA LEU A 149 -8.47 -22.45 3.90
C LEU A 149 -9.41 -21.87 4.95
N ILE A 150 -10.52 -21.28 4.54
CA ILE A 150 -11.43 -20.56 5.42
C ILE A 150 -12.80 -21.25 5.42
N GLY A 151 -13.31 -21.57 6.60
CA GLY A 151 -14.63 -22.16 6.78
C GLY A 151 -15.75 -21.14 6.61
N MET A 152 -17.00 -21.61 6.52
CA MET A 152 -18.16 -20.72 6.35
C MET A 152 -18.42 -19.80 7.56
N ASN A 153 -17.86 -20.12 8.72
CA ASN A 153 -17.88 -19.28 9.91
C ASN A 153 -16.76 -18.22 9.92
N GLY A 154 -15.97 -18.11 8.85
CA GLY A 154 -14.84 -17.18 8.73
C GLY A 154 -13.56 -17.64 9.43
N ALA A 155 -13.54 -18.82 10.08
CA ALA A 155 -12.35 -19.32 10.75
C ALA A 155 -11.34 -19.90 9.73
N VAL A 156 -10.05 -19.64 9.95
CA VAL A 156 -8.97 -20.31 9.21
C VAL A 156 -8.85 -21.75 9.70
N LEU A 157 -9.09 -22.69 8.78
CA LEU A 157 -9.08 -24.13 9.03
C LEU A 157 -7.68 -24.74 8.82
N ASN A 158 -6.93 -24.21 7.86
CA ASN A 158 -5.55 -24.59 7.57
C ASN A 158 -4.86 -23.49 6.74
N SER A 159 -3.53 -23.42 6.77
CA SER A 159 -2.77 -22.46 5.97
C SER A 159 -1.38 -22.99 5.65
N ALA A 160 -0.83 -22.60 4.51
CA ALA A 160 0.56 -22.87 4.15
C ALA A 160 1.11 -21.79 3.22
N VAL A 161 2.43 -21.78 3.05
CA VAL A 161 3.08 -21.08 1.94
C VAL A 161 3.24 -22.07 0.79
N CYS A 162 2.81 -21.68 -0.40
CA CYS A 162 2.84 -22.52 -1.56
C CYS A 162 4.26 -22.71 -2.09
N SER A 163 4.62 -23.96 -2.36
CA SER A 163 5.68 -24.31 -3.31
C SER A 163 5.11 -24.38 -4.74
N GLU A 164 5.82 -25.00 -5.69
CA GLU A 164 5.31 -25.21 -7.08
C GLU A 164 3.93 -25.88 -7.12
N ARG A 165 3.68 -26.80 -6.17
CA ARG A 165 2.39 -27.47 -5.96
C ARG A 165 2.21 -27.75 -4.47
N THR A 166 1.09 -27.29 -3.92
CA THR A 166 0.77 -27.45 -2.50
C THR A 166 -0.54 -28.17 -2.33
N ARG A 167 -0.61 -28.97 -1.26
CA ARG A 167 -1.76 -29.76 -0.92
C ARG A 167 -2.13 -29.52 0.53
N LEU A 168 -3.39 -29.21 0.78
CA LEU A 168 -3.91 -28.93 2.11
C LEU A 168 -5.14 -29.79 2.40
N THR A 169 -5.17 -30.38 3.58
CA THR A 169 -6.31 -31.16 4.07
C THR A 169 -6.94 -30.48 5.27
N VAL A 170 -8.23 -30.71 5.48
CA VAL A 170 -8.94 -30.34 6.71
C VAL A 170 -9.63 -31.59 7.23
N PRO A 171 -8.96 -32.39 8.08
CA PRO A 171 -9.49 -33.67 8.55
C PRO A 171 -10.88 -33.52 9.18
N GLY A 172 -11.84 -34.33 8.72
CA GLY A 172 -13.21 -34.33 9.25
C GLY A 172 -14.10 -33.17 8.80
N TYR A 173 -13.58 -32.23 8.00
CA TYR A 173 -14.40 -31.12 7.48
C TYR A 173 -15.15 -31.52 6.21
N LYS A 174 -16.46 -31.29 6.20
CA LYS A 174 -17.34 -31.48 5.05
C LYS A 174 -18.11 -30.21 4.77
N GLY A 175 -18.20 -29.83 3.51
CA GLY A 175 -18.90 -28.62 3.08
C GLY A 175 -17.99 -27.62 2.39
N ILE A 176 -18.45 -26.38 2.35
CA ILE A 176 -17.79 -25.32 1.58
C ILE A 176 -16.57 -24.79 2.35
N VAL A 177 -15.47 -24.65 1.64
CA VAL A 177 -14.25 -23.95 2.06
C VAL A 177 -13.95 -22.85 1.04
N LEU A 178 -13.56 -21.68 1.54
CA LEU A 178 -12.98 -20.62 0.71
C LEU A 178 -11.46 -20.80 0.71
N VAL A 179 -10.87 -20.93 -0.47
CA VAL A 179 -9.42 -21.00 -0.66
C VAL A 179 -8.95 -19.60 -1.02
N LYS A 180 -8.29 -18.92 -0.09
CA LYS A 180 -7.67 -17.61 -0.32
C LYS A 180 -6.19 -17.81 -0.62
N VAL A 181 -5.74 -17.32 -1.78
CA VAL A 181 -4.34 -17.36 -2.20
C VAL A 181 -3.85 -15.93 -2.36
N THR A 182 -2.78 -15.56 -1.66
CA THR A 182 -2.19 -14.22 -1.70
C THR A 182 -0.74 -14.31 -2.17
N GLN A 183 -0.44 -13.71 -3.32
CA GLN A 183 0.91 -13.66 -3.91
C GLN A 183 1.31 -12.20 -4.16
N GLY A 184 2.28 -11.69 -3.40
CA GLY A 184 2.62 -10.27 -3.42
C GLY A 184 1.41 -9.41 -3.06
N SER A 185 0.98 -8.54 -3.98
CA SER A 185 -0.22 -7.69 -3.83
C SER A 185 -1.50 -8.29 -4.41
N GLN A 186 -1.44 -9.49 -5.03
CA GLN A 186 -2.61 -10.12 -5.66
C GLN A 186 -3.26 -11.10 -4.69
N THR A 187 -4.59 -11.10 -4.66
CA THR A 187 -5.39 -12.08 -3.92
C THR A 187 -6.42 -12.72 -4.85
N THR A 188 -6.44 -14.06 -4.85
CA THR A 188 -7.44 -14.88 -5.54
C THR A 188 -8.21 -15.68 -4.50
N VAL A 189 -9.53 -15.75 -4.65
CA VAL A 189 -10.39 -16.55 -3.76
C VAL A 189 -11.24 -17.49 -4.59
N GLN A 190 -11.21 -18.78 -4.26
CA GLN A 190 -12.06 -19.77 -4.89
C GLN A 190 -12.87 -20.55 -3.86
N LYS A 191 -14.16 -20.69 -4.14
CA LYS A 191 -15.06 -21.55 -3.38
C LYS A 191 -14.87 -23.00 -3.81
N VAL A 192 -14.62 -23.88 -2.85
CA VAL A 192 -14.40 -25.32 -3.06
C VAL A 192 -15.33 -26.11 -2.15
N LEU A 193 -15.91 -27.20 -2.66
CA LEU A 193 -16.72 -28.13 -1.89
C LEU A 193 -15.88 -29.36 -1.52
N MET A 194 -15.68 -29.59 -0.22
CA MET A 194 -15.06 -30.81 0.32
C MET A 194 -16.15 -31.82 0.69
N LYS A 195 -15.97 -33.11 0.36
CA LYS A 195 -17.02 -34.15 0.41
C LYS A 195 -16.93 -35.07 1.63
#